data_AF-A0A8U0HZU9-F1
#
_entry.id   AF-A0A8U0HZU9-F1
#
_cell.length_a   1.000
_cell.length_b   1.000
_cell.length_c   1.000
_cell.angle_alpha   90.00
_cell.angle_beta   90.00
_cell.angle_gamma   90.00
#
_symmetry.space_group_name_H-M   'P 1'
#
loop_
_entity.id
_entity.type
_entity.pdbx_description
1 polymer ?
#
loop_
_entity_poly.entity_id
_entity_poly.type
_entity_poly.pdbx_seq_one_letter_code
_entity_poly.pdbx_strand_id
1 'polypeptide(L)'
;MIPLFGPVPGGMEMMVILLIAVLLFGANKIPKLARSTGEAMGEFKKGRQEIEEELQEAQSEVDPTVETDTVTETETDTTEA
;
A
#
# COMPACT_ATOMS: atom_id res chain seq x y z
N MET A 1 26.12 19.71 -13.60
CA MET A 1 25.23 19.07 -12.61
C MET A 1 23.81 19.48 -12.93
N ILE A 2 22.99 18.54 -13.41
CA ILE A 2 21.56 18.76 -13.60
C ILE A 2 20.92 18.70 -12.20
N PRO A 3 20.14 19.72 -11.75
CA PRO A 3 19.45 19.63 -10.49
C PRO A 3 18.48 18.44 -10.50
N LEU A 4 18.69 17.53 -9.54
CA LEU A 4 17.91 16.30 -9.32
C LEU A 4 16.54 16.59 -8.67
N PHE A 5 16.20 17.86 -8.45
CA PHE A 5 14.82 18.28 -8.24
C PHE A 5 14.22 18.51 -9.62
N GLY A 6 13.56 17.49 -10.17
CA GLY A 6 12.92 17.57 -11.47
C GLY A 6 11.92 18.74 -11.55
N PRO A 7 11.42 19.08 -12.75
CA PRO A 7 10.44 20.15 -12.95
C PRO A 7 9.10 19.72 -12.34
N VAL A 8 9.00 19.70 -11.01
CA VAL A 8 7.72 19.63 -10.33
C VAL A 8 7.08 20.97 -10.62
N PRO A 9 6.03 20.99 -11.44
CA PRO A 9 5.43 22.24 -11.83
C PRO A 9 4.89 22.91 -10.57
N GLY A 10 5.18 24.20 -10.39
CA GLY A 10 4.65 24.95 -9.26
C GLY A 10 3.12 24.92 -9.23
N GLY A 11 2.50 25.40 -8.15
CA GLY A 11 1.03 25.35 -7.99
C GLY A 11 0.24 25.93 -9.18
N MET A 12 0.75 26.97 -9.83
CA MET A 12 0.12 27.53 -11.04
C MET A 12 0.23 26.61 -12.26
N GLU A 13 1.37 25.98 -12.49
CA GLU A 13 1.57 25.08 -13.63
C GLU A 13 0.73 23.80 -13.47
N MET A 14 0.56 23.30 -12.24
CA MET A 14 -0.37 22.21 -11.93
C MET A 14 -1.83 22.57 -12.25
N MET A 15 -2.25 23.81 -11.99
CA MET A 15 -3.60 24.27 -12.37
C MET A 15 -3.79 24.29 -13.90
N VAL A 16 -2.77 24.68 -14.67
CA VAL A 16 -2.82 24.66 -16.14
C VAL A 16 -2.92 23.23 -16.67
N ILE A 17 -2.12 22.31 -16.13
CA ILE A 17 -2.18 20.88 -16.50
C ILE A 17 -3.57 20.31 -16.17
N LEU A 18 -4.12 20.64 -15.01
CA LEU A 18 -5.44 20.20 -14.60
C LEU A 18 -6.54 20.75 -15.51
N LEU A 19 -6.42 22.02 -15.93
CA LEU A 19 -7.33 22.62 -16.90
C LEU A 19 -7.29 21.89 -18.26
N ILE A 20 -6.08 21.60 -18.78
CA ILE A 20 -5.92 20.83 -20.02
C ILE A 20 -6.52 19.43 -19.88
N ALA A 21 -6.24 18.73 -18.78
CA ALA A 21 -6.81 17.41 -18.50
C ALA A 21 -8.35 17.46 -18.45
N VAL A 22 -8.92 18.49 -17.84
CA VAL A 22 -10.37 18.73 -17.81
C VAL A 22 -10.93 19.01 -19.21
N LEU A 23 -10.21 19.69 -20.10
CA LEU A 23 -10.65 19.89 -21.48
C LEU A 23 -10.62 18.60 -22.31
N LEU A 24 -9.60 17.75 -22.10
CA LEU A 24 -9.47 16.48 -22.82
C LEU A 24 -10.46 15.41 -22.34
N PHE A 25 -10.57 15.26 -21.03
CA PHE A 25 -11.40 14.20 -20.42
C PHE A 25 -12.79 14.69 -20.02
N GLY A 26 -12.98 15.99 -19.81
CA GLY A 26 -14.21 16.59 -19.30
C GLY A 26 -14.22 16.71 -17.76
N ALA A 27 -14.78 17.81 -17.25
CA ALA A 27 -14.83 18.13 -15.81
C ALA A 27 -15.53 17.05 -14.96
N ASN A 28 -16.42 16.27 -15.57
CA ASN A 28 -17.18 15.22 -14.88
C ASN A 28 -16.49 13.85 -14.87
N LYS A 29 -15.51 13.59 -15.76
CA LYS A 29 -14.90 12.25 -15.86
C LYS A 29 -13.93 11.98 -14.72
N ILE A 30 -13.03 12.93 -14.42
CA ILE A 30 -12.02 12.76 -13.37
C ILE A 30 -12.70 12.50 -12.00
N PRO A 31 -13.69 13.29 -11.55
CA PRO A 31 -14.38 13.02 -10.28
C PRO A 31 -15.18 11.71 -10.28
N LYS A 32 -15.80 11.36 -11.42
CA LYS A 32 -16.56 10.12 -11.54
C LYS A 32 -15.66 8.88 -11.43
N LEU A 33 -14.50 8.90 -12.10
CA LEU A 33 -13.50 7.84 -12.01
C LEU A 33 -12.91 7.75 -10.60
N ALA A 34 -12.61 8.89 -9.97
CA ALA A 34 -12.13 8.92 -8.59
C ALA A 34 -13.15 8.31 -7.62
N ARG A 35 -14.45 8.62 -7.77
CA ARG A 35 -15.53 8.05 -6.96
C ARG A 35 -15.64 6.54 -7.14
N SER A 36 -15.77 6.06 -8.38
CA SER A 36 -15.92 4.61 -8.63
C SER A 36 -14.68 3.81 -8.21
N THR A 37 -13.48 4.37 -8.40
CA THR A 37 -12.22 3.75 -7.96
C THR A 37 -12.11 3.77 -6.44
N GLY A 38 -12.53 4.86 -5.78
CA GLY A 38 -12.55 4.97 -4.34
C GLY A 38 -13.53 4.01 -3.68
N GLU A 39 -14.73 3.85 -4.26
CA GLU A 39 -15.72 2.86 -3.83
C GLU A 39 -15.16 1.44 -3.96
N ALA A 40 -14.59 1.09 -5.13
CA ALA A 40 -13.97 -0.22 -5.34
C ALA A 40 -12.81 -0.49 -4.37
N MET A 41 -11.94 0.49 -4.15
CA MET A 41 -10.82 0.36 -3.20
C MET A 41 -11.31 0.25 -1.75
N GLY A 42 -12.41 0.93 -1.41
CA GLY A 42 -13.04 0.87 -0.08
C GLY A 42 -13.62 -0.51 0.22
N GLU A 43 -14.43 -1.05 -0.68
CA GLU A 43 -14.98 -2.41 -0.56
C GLU A 43 -13.87 -3.47 -0.57
N PHE A 44 -12.84 -3.28 -1.39
CA PHE A 44 -11.67 -4.16 -1.40
C PHE A 44 -10.95 -4.15 -0.06
N LYS A 45 -10.71 -2.97 0.54
CA LYS A 45 -10.06 -2.86 1.85
C LYS A 45 -10.89 -3.52 2.95
N LYS A 46 -12.22 -3.33 2.92
CA LYS A 46 -13.14 -3.95 3.88
C LYS A 46 -13.10 -5.47 3.79
N GLY A 47 -13.24 -6.04 2.59
CA GLY A 47 -13.16 -7.48 2.40
C GLY A 47 -11.80 -8.07 2.78
N ARG A 48 -10.70 -7.33 2.58
CA ARG A 48 -9.36 -7.74 3.05
C ARG A 48 -9.27 -7.82 4.56
N GLN A 49 -9.86 -6.85 5.25
CA GLN A 49 -9.88 -6.82 6.70
C GLN A 49 -10.74 -7.96 7.28
N GLU A 50 -11.92 -8.22 6.71
CA GLU A 50 -12.77 -9.35 7.12
C GLU A 50 -12.04 -10.69 6.97
N ILE A 51 -11.33 -10.91 5.86
CA ILE A 51 -10.52 -12.12 5.63
C ILE A 51 -9.38 -12.23 6.65
N GLU A 52 -8.71 -11.12 6.98
CA GLU A 52 -7.63 -11.12 7.97
C GLU A 52 -8.14 -11.46 9.37
N GLU A 53 -9.31 -10.93 9.75
CA GLU A 53 -9.99 -11.23 11.01
C GLU A 53 -10.42 -12.71 11.08
N GLU A 54 -11.03 -13.25 10.01
CA GLU A 54 -11.40 -14.67 9.91
C GLU A 54 -10.17 -15.60 10.00
N LEU A 55 -9.06 -15.24 9.34
CA LEU A 55 -7.82 -16.02 9.39
C LEU A 55 -7.16 -15.99 10.77
N GLN A 56 -7.30 -14.90 11.51
CA GLN A 56 -6.77 -14.76 12.87
C GLN A 56 -7.61 -15.53 13.89
N GLU A 57 -8.93 -15.53 13.73
CA GLU A 57 -9.85 -16.34 14.54
C GLU A 57 -9.63 -17.84 14.28
N ALA A 58 -9.51 -18.26 13.02
CA ALA A 58 -9.23 -19.65 12.66
C ALA A 58 -7.87 -20.16 13.14
N GLN A 59 -6.84 -19.29 13.21
CA GLN A 59 -5.54 -19.66 13.80
C GLN A 59 -5.59 -19.76 15.32
N SER A 60 -6.42 -18.93 15.96
CA SER A 60 -6.59 -18.94 17.42
C SER A 60 -7.40 -20.13 17.93
N GLU A 61 -8.20 -20.76 17.05
CA GLU A 61 -8.98 -21.98 17.36
C GLU A 61 -8.18 -23.28 17.11
N VAL A 62 -6.97 -23.19 16.55
CA VAL A 62 -6.07 -24.33 16.27
C VAL A 62 -4.73 -24.15 17.00
N ASP A 63 -4.71 -24.35 18.32
CA ASP A 63 -3.48 -24.58 19.07
C ASP A 63 -3.48 -26.02 19.65
N PRO A 64 -2.69 -26.95 19.06
CA PRO A 64 -2.47 -28.29 19.57
C PRO A 64 -1.28 -28.33 20.54
N THR A 65 -1.44 -29.06 21.64
CA THR A 65 -0.34 -29.53 22.48
C THR A 65 0.70 -30.31 21.65
N VAL A 66 1.81 -29.68 21.23
CA VAL A 66 3.06 -30.37 20.88
C VAL A 66 4.25 -29.47 21.22
N GLU A 67 4.88 -29.72 22.36
CA GLU A 67 6.26 -29.29 22.61
C GLU A 67 7.22 -30.20 21.84
N THR A 68 8.22 -29.64 21.17
CA THR A 68 9.56 -30.22 21.07
C THR A 68 10.56 -29.12 20.72
N ASP A 69 11.31 -28.74 21.74
CA ASP A 69 12.63 -28.13 21.72
C ASP A 69 13.56 -28.72 20.65
N THR A 70 14.26 -27.85 19.94
CA THR A 70 15.65 -28.11 19.53
C THR A 70 16.38 -26.78 19.53
N VAL A 71 17.14 -26.56 20.60
CA VAL A 71 18.19 -25.54 20.72
C VAL A 71 19.54 -26.17 20.34
N THR A 72 20.42 -25.36 19.73
CA THR A 72 21.87 -25.54 19.44
C THR A 72 22.13 -25.77 17.95
N GLU A 73 22.70 -24.83 17.19
CA GLU A 73 24.09 -24.35 17.31
C GLU A 73 24.25 -22.82 17.13
N THR A 74 25.24 -22.31 17.87
CA THR A 74 25.75 -20.93 18.02
C THR A 74 27.16 -20.88 17.38
N GLU A 75 27.61 -19.67 16.97
CA GLU A 75 29.02 -19.29 16.64
C GLU A 75 29.60 -19.84 15.31
N THR A 76 30.42 -19.18 14.47
CA THR A 76 31.29 -17.99 14.51
C THR A 76 31.82 -17.73 13.08
N ASP A 77 31.97 -16.46 12.66
CA ASP A 77 33.03 -15.87 11.80
C ASP A 77 32.54 -14.44 11.42
N THR A 78 33.20 -13.30 11.64
CA THR A 78 34.52 -12.99 12.15
C THR A 78 34.62 -11.46 12.38
N THR A 79 35.26 -11.08 13.50
CA THR A 79 36.12 -9.89 13.69
C THR A 79 35.52 -8.49 13.95
N GLU A 80 35.52 -8.17 15.26
CA GLU A 80 36.08 -6.97 15.91
C GLU A 80 36.93 -6.01 15.04
N ALA A 81 36.62 -4.70 15.08
CA ALA A 81 37.55 -3.55 15.23
C ALA A 81 37.02 -2.27 14.58
#